data_AF-A0A2N3LYK0-F1
#
_entry.id   AF-A0A2N3LYK0-F1
#
_cell.length_a   1.000
_cell.length_b   1.000
_cell.length_c   1.000
_cell.angle_alpha   90.00
_cell.angle_beta   90.00
_cell.angle_gamma   90.00
#
_symmetry.space_group_name_H-M   'P 1'
#
loop_
_entity.id
_entity.type
_entity.pdbx_description
1 polymer ?
#
loop_
_entity_poly.entity_id
_entity_poly.type
_entity_poly.pdbx_seq_one_letter_code
_entity_poly.pdbx_strand_id
1 'polypeptide(L)'
;MIATRRALRAKPSRPRQALGLTKELRDQLAAACGHDLAGLRDRAIIMVGYDTMCRRSELAALRVEDLTPLSDGSMLALIRRAKNDPFGDGRDGFVSAPAADALKAWLEAAKISEGWLFRRVNPG
;
A
#
# COMPACT_ATOMS: atom_id res chain seq x y z
N MET A 1 0.35 -10.40 32.36
CA MET A 1 0.93 -9.54 31.30
C MET A 1 -0.11 -8.70 30.50
N ILE A 2 -1.30 -8.43 31.07
CA ILE A 2 -2.34 -7.56 30.46
C ILE A 2 -2.50 -6.23 31.22
N ALA A 3 -2.33 -6.27 32.56
CA ALA A 3 -2.45 -5.11 33.43
C ALA A 3 -1.45 -3.98 33.10
N THR A 4 -0.20 -4.32 32.75
CA THR A 4 0.83 -3.36 32.34
C THR A 4 0.50 -2.63 31.04
N ARG A 5 -0.11 -3.30 30.06
CA ARG A 5 -0.52 -2.67 28.78
C ARG A 5 -1.68 -1.68 28.97
N ARG A 6 -2.60 -1.95 29.90
CA ARG A 6 -3.68 -1.01 30.28
C ARG A 6 -3.11 0.22 31.00
N ALA A 7 -2.19 0.02 31.93
CA ALA A 7 -1.54 1.12 32.66
C ALA A 7 -0.74 2.06 31.73
N LEU A 8 -0.07 1.51 30.71
CA LEU A 8 0.65 2.32 29.71
C LEU A 8 -0.29 3.12 28.79
N ARG A 9 -1.52 2.65 28.53
CA ARG A 9 -2.55 3.44 27.81
C ARG A 9 -3.17 4.56 28.66
N ALA A 10 -3.06 4.48 29.98
CA ALA A 10 -3.62 5.47 30.90
C ALA A 10 -2.84 6.78 30.95
N LYS A 11 -1.58 6.79 30.47
CA LYS A 11 -0.84 8.03 30.20
C LYS A 11 -0.96 8.38 28.72
N PRO A 12 -1.75 9.40 28.33
CA PRO A 12 -1.80 9.85 26.94
C PRO A 12 -0.45 10.49 26.58
N SER A 13 0.50 9.69 26.09
CA SER A 13 1.61 10.24 25.32
C SER A 13 1.09 10.51 23.91
N ARG A 14 1.13 11.76 23.46
CA ARG A 14 0.84 12.07 22.06
C ARG A 14 1.84 11.27 21.21
N PRO A 15 1.40 10.31 20.38
CA PRO A 15 2.33 9.56 19.55
C PRO A 15 3.07 10.56 18.66
N ARG A 16 4.39 10.47 18.62
CA ARG A 16 5.20 11.30 17.72
C ARG A 16 4.73 11.01 16.29
N GLN A 17 4.10 12.00 15.67
CA GLN A 17 3.60 11.85 14.30
C GLN A 17 4.80 11.65 13.39
N ALA A 18 4.80 10.56 12.62
CA ALA A 18 5.83 10.36 11.59
C ALA A 18 5.74 11.50 10.57
N LEU A 19 6.88 11.91 10.03
CA LEU A 19 6.91 12.84 8.91
C LEU A 19 6.12 12.19 7.75
N GLY A 20 5.26 12.97 7.10
CA GLY A 20 4.57 12.52 5.90
C GLY A 20 5.60 12.21 4.81
N LEU A 21 5.39 11.12 4.06
CA LEU A 21 6.19 10.85 2.88
C LEU A 21 5.92 11.98 1.88
N THR A 22 6.96 12.73 1.47
CA THR A 22 6.83 13.75 0.41
C THR A 22 6.99 13.11 -0.96
N LYS A 23 6.60 13.84 -2.03
CA LYS A 23 6.76 13.35 -3.39
C LYS A 23 8.23 13.05 -3.71
N GLU A 24 9.12 13.95 -3.32
CA GLU A 24 10.56 13.84 -3.58
C GLU A 24 11.16 12.62 -2.87
N LEU A 25 10.81 12.41 -1.59
CA LEU A 25 11.28 11.25 -0.84
C LEU A 25 10.70 9.95 -1.40
N ARG A 26 9.43 9.96 -1.82
CA ARG A 26 8.81 8.82 -2.50
C ARG A 26 9.56 8.46 -3.78
N ASP A 27 9.91 9.45 -4.60
CA ASP A 27 10.63 9.21 -5.86
C ASP A 27 12.04 8.65 -5.60
N GLN A 28 12.74 9.16 -4.58
CA GLN A 28 14.03 8.61 -4.14
C GLN A 28 13.93 7.15 -3.68
N LEU A 29 12.92 6.82 -2.85
CA LEU A 29 12.70 5.45 -2.37
C LEU A 29 12.34 4.50 -3.53
N ALA A 30 11.48 4.94 -4.45
CA ALA A 30 11.11 4.16 -5.62
C ALA A 30 12.30 3.92 -6.56
N ALA A 31 13.19 4.91 -6.72
CA ALA A 31 14.40 4.80 -7.52
C ALA A 31 15.47 3.90 -6.88
N ALA A 32 15.50 3.80 -5.55
CA ALA A 32 16.43 2.93 -4.83
C ALA A 32 16.01 1.45 -4.82
N CYS A 33 14.79 1.13 -5.27
CA CYS A 33 14.34 -0.26 -5.38
C CYS A 33 15.09 -1.00 -6.50
N GLY A 34 15.43 -2.27 -6.24
CA GLY A 34 16.08 -3.13 -7.22
C GLY A 34 15.22 -3.42 -8.46
N HIS A 35 15.85 -4.01 -9.47
CA HIS A 35 15.17 -4.50 -10.68
C HIS A 35 14.79 -5.98 -10.59
N ASP A 36 15.03 -6.63 -9.46
CA ASP A 36 14.61 -7.99 -9.17
C ASP A 36 13.14 -8.04 -8.74
N LEU A 37 12.61 -9.25 -8.59
CA LEU A 37 11.20 -9.45 -8.25
C LEU A 37 10.81 -8.77 -6.92
N ALA A 38 11.72 -8.75 -5.94
CA ALA A 38 11.51 -8.06 -4.68
C ALA A 38 11.49 -6.53 -4.85
N GLY A 39 12.44 -5.98 -5.61
CA GLY A 39 12.48 -4.55 -5.90
C GLY A 39 11.27 -4.04 -6.68
N LEU A 40 10.76 -4.81 -7.66
CA LEU A 40 9.52 -4.47 -8.36
C LEU A 40 8.31 -4.41 -7.40
N ARG A 41 8.20 -5.39 -6.49
CA ARG A 41 7.15 -5.38 -5.45
C ARG A 41 7.26 -4.14 -4.58
N ASP A 42 8.46 -3.87 -4.07
CA ASP A 42 8.67 -2.80 -3.09
C ASP A 42 8.42 -1.42 -3.72
N ARG A 43 8.83 -1.24 -4.99
CA ARG A 43 8.50 -0.05 -5.79
C ARG A 43 6.98 0.11 -5.93
N ALA A 44 6.25 -0.94 -6.30
CA ALA A 44 4.80 -0.88 -6.43
C ALA A 44 4.11 -0.56 -5.09
N ILE A 45 4.57 -1.15 -3.98
CA ILE A 45 4.07 -0.88 -2.62
C ILE A 45 4.25 0.60 -2.25
N ILE A 46 5.43 1.16 -2.50
CA ILE A 46 5.74 2.56 -2.17
C ILE A 46 4.84 3.51 -2.97
N MET A 47 4.75 3.29 -4.28
CA MET A 47 3.97 4.16 -5.18
C MET A 47 2.47 4.10 -4.87
N VAL A 48 1.89 2.90 -4.77
CA VAL A 48 0.46 2.71 -4.48
C VAL A 48 0.13 3.16 -3.06
N GLY A 49 0.98 2.86 -2.09
CA GLY A 49 0.79 3.29 -0.70
C GLY A 49 0.81 4.81 -0.54
N TYR A 50 1.68 5.50 -1.30
CA TYR A 50 1.74 6.96 -1.35
C TYR A 50 0.45 7.55 -1.92
N ASP A 51 0.02 7.12 -3.11
CA ASP A 51 -1.13 7.70 -3.80
C ASP A 51 -2.45 7.45 -3.05
N THR A 52 -2.64 6.23 -2.57
CA THR A 52 -3.89 5.84 -1.91
C THR A 52 -3.96 6.30 -0.45
N MET A 53 -2.82 6.68 0.16
CA MET A 53 -2.67 6.87 1.61
C MET A 53 -3.14 5.66 2.43
N CYS A 54 -3.07 4.45 1.86
CA CYS A 54 -3.45 3.24 2.56
C CYS A 54 -2.58 3.00 3.79
N ARG A 55 -3.20 2.51 4.87
CA ARG A 55 -2.45 1.91 5.96
C ARG A 55 -1.88 0.59 5.49
N ARG A 56 -0.77 0.17 6.10
CA ARG A 56 -0.08 -1.08 5.79
C ARG A 56 -1.00 -2.33 5.77
N SER A 57 -1.98 -2.40 6.68
CA SER A 57 -2.96 -3.51 6.69
C SER A 57 -4.00 -3.43 5.57
N GLU A 58 -4.36 -2.22 5.13
CA GLU A 58 -5.26 -1.99 4.01
C GLU A 58 -4.55 -2.39 2.71
N LEU A 59 -3.29 -1.94 2.54
CA LEU A 59 -2.46 -2.29 1.39
C LEU A 59 -2.20 -3.80 1.26
N ALA A 60 -1.96 -4.48 2.39
CA ALA A 60 -1.77 -5.94 2.41
C ALA A 60 -3.06 -6.73 2.11
N ALA A 61 -4.23 -6.09 2.24
CA ALA A 61 -5.52 -6.70 1.97
C ALA A 61 -6.07 -6.37 0.58
N LEU A 62 -5.40 -5.51 -0.20
CA LEU A 62 -5.81 -5.21 -1.57
C LEU A 62 -5.67 -6.46 -2.45
N ARG A 63 -6.63 -6.60 -3.35
CA ARG A 63 -6.68 -7.67 -4.33
C ARG A 63 -6.67 -7.11 -5.75
N VAL A 64 -6.31 -7.95 -6.72
CA VAL A 64 -6.36 -7.57 -8.14
C VAL A 64 -7.78 -7.16 -8.53
N GLU A 65 -8.79 -7.83 -7.98
CA GLU A 65 -10.20 -7.53 -8.26
C GLU A 65 -10.68 -6.19 -7.68
N ASP A 66 -9.88 -5.56 -6.82
CA ASP A 66 -10.19 -4.22 -6.27
C ASP A 66 -9.75 -3.10 -7.22
N LEU A 67 -9.04 -3.41 -8.31
CA LEU A 67 -8.47 -2.42 -9.21
C LEU A 67 -9.39 -2.19 -10.40
N THR A 68 -9.75 -0.93 -10.62
CA THR A 68 -10.50 -0.47 -11.78
C THR A 68 -9.60 0.45 -12.61
N PRO A 69 -9.17 0.04 -13.82
CA PRO A 69 -8.38 0.91 -14.69
C PRO A 69 -9.21 2.07 -15.24
N LEU A 70 -8.56 3.22 -15.40
CA LEU A 70 -9.11 4.43 -15.99
C LEU A 70 -8.50 4.69 -17.38
N SER A 71 -9.15 5.53 -18.18
CA SER A 71 -8.75 5.80 -19.57
C SER A 71 -7.42 6.56 -19.72
N ASP A 72 -6.98 7.26 -18.68
CA ASP A 72 -5.73 8.02 -18.64
C ASP A 72 -4.53 7.20 -18.14
N GLY A 73 -4.71 5.88 -17.96
CA GLY A 73 -3.68 4.97 -17.46
C GLY A 73 -3.58 4.91 -15.93
N SER A 74 -4.33 5.74 -15.20
CA SER A 74 -4.48 5.64 -13.75
C SER A 74 -5.45 4.50 -13.36
N MET A 75 -5.61 4.26 -12.06
CA MET A 75 -6.54 3.25 -11.54
C MET A 75 -7.26 3.76 -10.29
N LEU A 76 -8.43 3.21 -10.00
CA LEU A 76 -9.07 3.27 -8.69
C LEU A 76 -8.87 1.93 -7.97
N ALA A 77 -8.48 1.99 -6.70
CA ALA A 77 -8.36 0.83 -5.83
C ALA A 77 -9.45 0.86 -4.75
N LEU A 78 -10.32 -0.13 -4.73
CA LEU A 78 -11.36 -0.27 -3.72
C LEU A 78 -10.78 -0.77 -2.39
N ILE A 79 -10.72 0.10 -1.39
CA ILE A 79 -10.24 -0.22 -0.04
C ILE A 79 -11.44 -0.65 0.80
N ARG A 80 -11.74 -1.95 0.79
CA ARG A 80 -12.95 -2.55 1.37
C ARG A 80 -13.17 -2.32 2.86
N ARG A 81 -12.10 -2.11 3.64
CA ARG A 81 -12.19 -1.88 5.08
C ARG A 81 -11.12 -0.89 5.52
N ALA A 82 -11.53 0.35 5.79
CA ALA A 82 -10.62 1.34 6.38
C ALA A 82 -10.52 1.15 7.89
N LYS A 83 -9.35 1.42 8.49
CA LYS A 83 -9.14 1.27 9.95
C LYS A 83 -10.13 2.10 10.80
N ASN A 84 -10.63 3.21 10.27
CA ASN A 84 -11.56 4.11 10.96
C ASN A 84 -13.00 3.97 10.45
N ASP A 85 -13.33 2.84 9.84
CA ASP A 85 -14.65 2.58 9.26
C ASP A 85 -15.32 1.43 10.02
N PRO A 86 -16.11 1.75 11.06
CA PRO A 86 -16.82 0.75 11.86
C PRO A 86 -17.92 0.04 11.06
N PHE A 87 -18.39 0.64 9.97
CA PHE A 87 -19.55 0.20 9.18
C PHE A 87 -19.16 -0.56 7.90
N GLY A 88 -17.91 -0.39 7.44
CA GLY A 88 -17.36 -1.10 6.29
C GLY A 88 -17.75 -0.50 4.95
N ASP A 89 -18.10 0.79 4.90
CA ASP A 89 -18.43 1.51 3.67
C ASP A 89 -17.27 1.51 2.66
N GLY A 90 -16.02 1.34 3.14
CA GLY A 90 -14.83 1.35 2.30
C GLY A 90 -14.56 2.72 1.71
N ARG A 91 -13.57 2.81 0.82
CA ARG A 91 -13.31 4.01 0.02
C ARG A 91 -12.52 3.68 -1.23
N ASP A 92 -12.60 4.55 -2.23
CA ASP A 92 -11.67 4.51 -3.35
C ASP A 92 -10.33 5.17 -2.98
N GLY A 93 -9.25 4.52 -3.38
CA GLY A 93 -7.90 5.08 -3.42
C GLY A 93 -7.52 5.35 -4.87
N PHE A 94 -7.23 6.61 -5.20
CA PHE A 94 -6.67 6.94 -6.50
C PHE A 94 -5.25 6.39 -6.60
N VAL A 95 -4.91 5.81 -7.75
CA VAL A 95 -3.58 5.31 -8.11
C VAL A 95 -3.18 6.01 -9.40
N SER A 96 -2.20 6.90 -9.33
CA SER A 96 -1.74 7.68 -10.49
C SER A 96 -1.15 6.77 -11.58
N ALA A 97 -1.07 7.26 -12.83
CA ALA A 97 -0.49 6.48 -13.92
C ALA A 97 0.94 5.96 -13.62
N PRO A 98 1.88 6.73 -13.04
CA PRO A 98 3.18 6.19 -12.64
C PRO A 98 3.11 5.07 -11.61
N ALA A 99 2.18 5.14 -10.66
CA ALA A 99 1.98 4.08 -9.68
C ALA A 99 1.32 2.84 -10.30
N ALA A 100 0.37 3.05 -11.22
CA ALA A 100 -0.26 2.00 -11.99
C ALA A 100 0.76 1.25 -12.87
N ASP A 101 1.71 1.96 -13.48
CA ASP A 101 2.77 1.33 -14.28
C ASP A 101 3.74 0.51 -13.41
N ALA A 102 4.13 1.04 -12.25
CA ALA A 102 4.90 0.27 -11.27
C ALA A 102 4.14 -0.99 -10.82
N LEU A 103 2.82 -0.88 -10.63
CA LEU A 103 1.97 -1.99 -10.25
C LEU A 103 1.85 -3.05 -11.34
N LYS A 104 1.65 -2.64 -12.61
CA LYS A 104 1.63 -3.55 -13.77
C LYS A 104 2.95 -4.31 -13.88
N ALA A 105 4.09 -3.63 -13.77
CA ALA A 105 5.40 -4.26 -13.84
C ALA A 105 5.59 -5.34 -12.75
N TRP A 106 5.10 -5.08 -11.54
CA TRP A 106 5.07 -6.09 -10.47
C TRP A 106 4.15 -7.27 -10.81
N LEU A 107 2.92 -7.01 -11.22
CA LEU A 107 1.92 -8.04 -11.55
C LEU A 107 2.39 -8.97 -12.67
N GLU A 108 2.98 -8.40 -13.72
CA GLU A 108 3.53 -9.13 -14.85
C GLU A 108 4.72 -10.00 -14.42
N ALA A 109 5.70 -9.42 -13.71
CA ALA A 109 6.88 -10.16 -13.26
C ALA A 109 6.54 -11.30 -12.28
N ALA A 110 5.55 -11.07 -11.41
CA ALA A 110 5.08 -12.05 -10.44
C ALA A 110 4.03 -13.03 -11.00
N LYS A 111 3.57 -12.82 -12.24
CA LYS A 111 2.50 -13.59 -12.90
C LYS A 111 1.23 -13.66 -12.05
N ILE A 112 0.82 -12.51 -11.52
CA ILE A 112 -0.36 -12.37 -10.67
C ILE A 112 -1.51 -11.82 -11.52
N SER A 113 -2.56 -12.61 -11.70
CA SER A 113 -3.78 -12.21 -12.41
C SER A 113 -5.01 -12.07 -11.52
N GLU A 114 -4.97 -12.61 -10.30
CA GLU A 114 -6.09 -12.65 -9.35
C GLU A 114 -5.59 -12.72 -7.91
N GLY A 115 -6.48 -12.54 -6.93
CA GLY A 115 -6.18 -12.67 -5.52
C GLY A 115 -5.38 -11.51 -4.94
N TRP A 116 -4.57 -11.80 -3.92
CA TRP A 116 -3.80 -10.78 -3.20
C TRP A 116 -2.82 -10.06 -4.12
N LEU A 117 -2.88 -8.72 -4.08
CA LEU A 117 -2.11 -7.84 -4.94
C LEU A 117 -0.61 -7.93 -4.66
N PHE A 118 -0.24 -7.95 -3.38
CA PHE A 118 1.14 -8.08 -2.92
C PHE A 118 1.36 -9.43 -2.24
N ARG A 119 2.41 -10.12 -2.63
CA ARG A 119 2.74 -11.48 -2.16
C ARG A 119 4.19 -11.55 -1.67
N ARG A 120 4.46 -12.54 -0.83
CA ARG A 120 5.84 -12.81 -0.37
C ARG A 120 6.68 -13.25 -1.57
N VAL A 121 7.86 -12.64 -1.69
CA VAL A 121 8.92 -13.09 -2.61
C VAL A 121 9.88 -13.92 -1.76
N ASN A 122 10.09 -15.18 -2.14
CA ASN A 122 11.12 -16.00 -1.51
C ASN A 122 12.42 -15.80 -2.30
N PRO A 123 13.55 -15.50 -1.63
CA PRO A 123 14.85 -15.63 -2.28
C PRO A 123 15.00 -17.09 -2.69
N GLY A 124 15.27 -17.32 -3.97
CA GLY A 124 15.68 -18.63 -4.49
C GLY A 124 17.10 -18.96 -4.08
#